data_AF-B6BCC8-F1
#
_entry.id   AF-B6BCC8-F1
#
_cell.length_a   1.000
_cell.length_b   1.000
_cell.length_c   1.000
_cell.angle_alpha   90.00
_cell.angle_beta   90.00
_cell.angle_gamma   90.00
#
_symmetry.space_group_name_H-M   'P 1'
#
loop_
_entity.id
_entity.type
_entity.pdbx_description
1 polymer ?
#
loop_
_entity_poly.entity_id
_entity_poly.type
_entity_poly.pdbx_seq_one_letter_code
_entity_poly.pdbx_strand_id
1 'polypeptide(L)'
;MTAQRKTKDFSATRPAAGASLFAGDATEIFSSGSAPGCTADLVAGEGASLFSSGSAPSASGETATGDLVEMFSSGSAPAAQGDTAAGDLVQLFSSGSAPQAQSEVAAGDLTEMFSSGSAPAAGETASGDLTEMFSSGSAPAATAESGAGDGTHLFSSGSAPAPAARTCTGDATRMFSSGS
;
A
#
# COMPACT_ATOMS: atom_id res chain seq x y z
N MET A 1 -18.05 32.51 -39.05
CA MET A 1 -18.41 32.40 -37.62
C MET A 1 -17.31 31.61 -36.92
N THR A 2 -16.45 32.26 -36.13
CA THR A 2 -15.41 31.59 -35.35
C THR A 2 -15.90 31.41 -33.92
N ALA A 3 -16.09 30.16 -33.49
CA ALA A 3 -16.48 29.83 -32.12
C ALA A 3 -15.31 30.08 -31.17
N GLN A 4 -15.47 31.05 -30.26
CA GLN A 4 -14.52 31.31 -29.17
C GLN A 4 -14.64 30.16 -28.14
N ARG A 5 -13.64 29.28 -28.07
CA ARG A 5 -13.53 28.27 -27.01
C ARG A 5 -13.21 28.99 -25.69
N LYS A 6 -14.16 29.02 -24.77
CA LYS A 6 -13.99 29.61 -23.43
C LYS A 6 -13.32 28.56 -22.53
N THR A 7 -11.99 28.54 -22.48
CA THR A 7 -11.24 27.74 -21.50
C THR A 7 -11.34 28.44 -20.14
N LYS A 8 -12.04 27.81 -19.20
CA LYS A 8 -11.97 28.17 -17.79
C LYS A 8 -10.78 27.40 -17.22
N ASP A 9 -9.76 28.11 -16.76
CA ASP A 9 -8.66 27.49 -16.04
C ASP A 9 -9.18 27.03 -14.67
N PHE A 10 -9.36 25.72 -14.51
CA PHE A 10 -9.59 25.11 -13.21
C PHE A 10 -8.23 24.82 -12.60
N SER A 11 -7.82 25.61 -11.61
CA SER A 11 -6.65 25.28 -10.78
C SER A 11 -7.04 24.11 -9.88
N ALA A 12 -6.56 22.91 -10.20
CA ALA A 12 -6.80 21.72 -9.38
C ALA A 12 -5.91 21.78 -8.13
N THR A 13 -6.47 22.17 -6.99
CA THR A 13 -5.77 22.07 -5.70
C THR A 13 -5.59 20.60 -5.34
N ARG A 14 -4.34 20.19 -5.10
CA ARG A 14 -4.03 18.86 -4.57
C ARG A 14 -4.34 18.87 -3.06
N PRO A 15 -5.29 18.06 -2.56
CA PRO A 15 -5.50 17.94 -1.12
C PRO A 15 -4.26 17.28 -0.51
N ALA A 16 -3.65 17.89 0.50
CA ALA A 16 -2.57 17.30 1.28
C ALA A 16 -2.86 17.51 2.78
N ALA A 17 -2.73 16.46 3.59
CA ALA A 17 -2.80 16.57 5.04
C ALA A 17 -1.59 15.90 5.69
N GLY A 18 -1.28 16.29 6.93
CA GLY A 18 -0.19 15.69 7.67
C GLY A 18 -0.45 15.69 9.17
N ALA A 19 -0.02 14.63 9.85
CA ALA A 19 -0.08 14.47 11.29
C ALA A 19 1.31 14.20 11.85
N SER A 20 1.66 14.82 12.97
CA SER A 20 2.87 14.50 13.73
C SER A 20 2.50 14.46 15.20
N LEU A 21 2.61 13.28 15.82
CA LEU A 21 2.15 13.04 17.18
C LEU A 21 3.23 12.31 18.00
N PHE A 22 3.45 12.79 19.22
CA PHE A 22 4.31 12.10 20.18
C PHE A 22 3.67 10.84 20.76
N ALA A 23 2.33 10.82 20.87
CA ALA A 23 1.55 9.69 21.36
C ALA A 23 0.09 9.84 20.94
N GLY A 24 -0.59 8.72 20.65
CA GLY A 24 -2.02 8.64 20.38
C GLY A 24 -2.34 8.40 18.90
N ASP A 25 -3.63 8.38 18.58
CA ASP A 25 -4.09 7.81 17.31
C ASP A 25 -4.29 8.91 16.26
N ALA A 26 -3.83 8.66 15.04
CA ALA A 26 -4.10 9.49 13.87
C ALA A 26 -5.05 8.77 12.91
N THR A 27 -6.11 9.44 12.46
CA THR A 27 -7.00 8.89 11.43
C THR A 27 -7.32 9.93 10.38
N GLU A 28 -6.97 9.65 9.13
CA GLU A 28 -7.16 10.54 8.00
C GLU A 28 -8.00 9.85 6.90
N ILE A 29 -9.00 10.57 6.37
CA ILE A 29 -9.90 10.04 5.34
C ILE A 29 -9.98 11.03 4.18
N PHE A 30 -9.59 10.59 2.99
CA PHE A 30 -9.60 11.37 1.76
C PHE A 30 -10.59 10.77 0.76
N SER A 31 -11.53 11.60 0.31
CA SER A 31 -12.41 11.28 -0.83
C SER A 31 -12.26 12.38 -1.88
N SER A 32 -11.66 12.06 -3.03
CA SER A 32 -11.31 13.07 -4.04
C SER A 32 -11.31 12.54 -5.47
N GLY A 33 -11.71 13.36 -6.45
CA GLY A 33 -11.42 13.07 -7.86
C GLY A 33 -9.93 13.25 -8.23
N SER A 34 -9.19 13.99 -7.40
CA SER A 34 -7.78 14.35 -7.59
C SER A 34 -6.84 13.38 -6.86
N ALA A 35 -5.53 13.60 -6.93
CA ALA A 35 -4.49 12.78 -6.29
C ALA A 35 -4.15 13.29 -4.88
N PRO A 36 -4.88 12.94 -3.81
CA PRO A 36 -4.55 13.40 -2.46
C PRO A 36 -3.16 12.91 -2.00
N GLY A 37 -2.53 13.66 -1.11
CA GLY A 37 -1.31 13.28 -0.41
C GLY A 37 -1.53 13.22 1.11
N CYS A 38 -0.99 12.23 1.82
CA CYS A 38 -0.88 12.33 3.28
C CYS A 38 0.50 11.91 3.80
N THR A 39 0.89 12.50 4.93
CA THR A 39 2.12 12.18 5.67
C THR A 39 1.77 12.01 7.16
N ALA A 40 2.08 10.89 7.80
CA ALA A 40 1.80 10.69 9.21
C ALA A 40 3.03 10.17 9.95
N ASP A 41 3.53 10.95 10.92
CA ASP A 41 4.71 10.60 11.71
C ASP A 41 4.33 10.44 13.19
N LEU A 42 4.38 9.22 13.70
CA LEU A 42 3.96 8.85 15.04
C LEU A 42 5.15 8.33 15.85
N VAL A 43 5.37 8.86 17.06
CA VAL A 43 6.34 8.25 17.97
C VAL A 43 5.73 7.05 18.70
N ALA A 44 4.44 7.15 19.05
CA ALA A 44 3.70 6.07 19.69
C ALA A 44 2.21 6.13 19.33
N GLY A 45 1.56 4.98 19.15
CA GLY A 45 0.13 4.87 18.88
C GLY A 45 -0.19 4.46 17.46
N GLU A 46 -1.47 4.50 17.12
CA GLU A 46 -2.00 3.90 15.89
C GLU A 46 -2.28 4.95 14.79
N GLY A 47 -1.80 4.68 13.58
CA GLY A 47 -2.05 5.48 12.39
C GLY A 47 -3.01 4.78 11.42
N ALA A 48 -4.03 5.48 10.93
CA ALA A 48 -4.95 4.97 9.92
C ALA A 48 -5.22 5.98 8.81
N SER A 49 -4.96 5.60 7.56
CA SER A 49 -5.17 6.46 6.39
C SER A 49 -6.07 5.77 5.36
N LEU A 50 -7.18 6.39 4.99
CA LEU A 50 -8.10 5.87 3.97
C LEU A 50 -8.19 6.82 2.78
N PHE A 51 -7.96 6.30 1.58
CA PHE A 51 -8.02 7.03 0.33
C PHE A 51 -9.05 6.40 -0.61
N SER A 52 -10.02 7.20 -1.03
CA SER A 52 -10.94 6.89 -2.12
C SER A 52 -10.75 7.94 -3.21
N SER A 53 -10.14 7.56 -4.34
CA SER A 53 -9.77 8.50 -5.39
C SER A 53 -9.98 8.02 -6.82
N GLY A 54 -10.35 8.94 -7.72
CA GLY A 54 -10.31 8.67 -9.17
C GLY A 54 -8.89 8.67 -9.75
N SER A 55 -7.93 9.30 -9.06
CA SER A 55 -6.54 9.52 -9.48
C SER A 55 -5.57 8.75 -8.56
N ALA A 56 -4.26 8.92 -8.74
CA ALA A 56 -3.21 8.26 -7.95
C ALA A 56 -3.00 8.96 -6.57
N PRO A 57 -3.58 8.49 -5.45
CA PRO A 57 -3.23 9.03 -4.13
C PRO A 57 -1.79 8.66 -3.77
N SER A 58 -1.15 9.45 -2.90
CA SER A 58 0.14 9.10 -2.30
C SER A 58 0.08 9.21 -0.77
N ALA A 59 0.59 8.22 -0.04
CA ALA A 59 0.71 8.31 1.41
C ALA A 59 2.12 7.94 1.86
N SER A 60 2.54 8.53 2.97
CA SER A 60 3.73 8.10 3.71
C SER A 60 3.43 8.08 5.21
N GLY A 61 3.59 6.95 5.87
CA GLY A 61 3.40 6.79 7.30
C GLY A 61 4.64 6.22 7.97
N GLU A 62 5.07 6.82 9.08
CA GLU A 62 6.14 6.32 9.93
C GLU A 62 5.62 6.19 11.37
N THR A 63 5.82 5.04 12.01
CA THR A 63 5.60 4.89 13.46
C THR A 63 6.76 4.22 14.17
N ALA A 64 7.24 4.83 15.25
CA ALA A 64 8.30 4.22 16.06
C ALA A 64 7.75 3.10 16.98
N THR A 65 6.50 3.19 17.43
CA THR A 65 5.84 2.12 18.19
C THR A 65 4.33 2.19 18.03
N GLY A 66 3.71 1.11 17.56
CA GLY A 66 2.27 1.02 17.31
C GLY A 66 1.98 0.62 15.87
N ASP A 67 0.72 0.60 15.51
CA ASP A 67 0.29 0.00 14.25
C ASP A 67 0.00 1.05 13.19
N LEU A 68 0.29 0.72 11.93
CA LEU A 68 0.00 1.58 10.79
C LEU A 68 -0.91 0.86 9.80
N VAL A 69 -2.04 1.48 9.45
CA VAL A 69 -3.02 0.94 8.51
C VAL A 69 -3.26 1.92 7.38
N GLU A 70 -3.01 1.51 6.14
CA GLU A 70 -3.31 2.33 4.97
C GLU A 70 -4.21 1.59 3.97
N MET A 71 -5.30 2.23 3.57
CA MET A 71 -6.27 1.67 2.64
C MET A 71 -6.46 2.58 1.44
N PHE A 72 -6.26 2.03 0.25
CA PHE A 72 -6.36 2.73 -1.02
C PHE A 72 -7.42 2.08 -1.90
N SER A 73 -8.40 2.88 -2.32
CA SER A 73 -9.35 2.55 -3.37
C SER A 73 -9.18 3.57 -4.48
N SER A 74 -8.61 3.16 -5.62
CA SER A 74 -8.28 4.08 -6.70
C SER A 74 -8.56 3.57 -8.12
N GLY A 75 -8.99 4.46 -9.02
CA GLY A 75 -9.00 4.16 -10.45
C GLY A 75 -7.59 4.07 -11.08
N SER A 76 -6.58 4.64 -10.44
CA SER A 76 -5.19 4.76 -10.90
C SER A 76 -4.22 4.10 -9.90
N ALA A 77 -2.92 4.12 -10.18
CA ALA A 77 -1.89 3.52 -9.33
C ALA A 77 -1.66 4.36 -8.05
N PRO A 78 -2.10 3.92 -6.85
CA PRO A 78 -1.73 4.57 -5.61
C PRO A 78 -0.23 4.32 -5.30
N ALA A 79 0.38 5.25 -4.58
CA ALA A 79 1.72 5.10 -4.03
C ALA A 79 1.66 5.16 -2.49
N ALA A 80 2.27 4.21 -1.81
CA ALA A 80 2.29 4.16 -0.35
C ALA A 80 3.68 3.83 0.14
N GLN A 81 4.08 4.49 1.22
CA GLN A 81 5.31 4.21 1.93
C GLN A 81 4.99 4.07 3.42
N GLY A 82 5.20 2.89 3.99
CA GLY A 82 4.93 2.61 5.38
C GLY A 82 6.18 2.12 6.10
N ASP A 83 6.53 2.72 7.23
CA ASP A 83 7.65 2.30 8.07
C ASP A 83 7.19 2.16 9.53
N THR A 84 7.35 0.95 10.10
CA THR A 84 7.06 0.67 11.50
C THR A 84 8.28 0.06 12.18
N ALA A 85 8.84 0.77 13.17
CA ALA A 85 9.96 0.22 13.94
C ALA A 85 9.53 -0.90 14.91
N ALA A 86 8.35 -0.78 15.53
CA ALA A 86 7.78 -1.81 16.39
C ALA A 86 6.24 -1.77 16.35
N GLY A 87 5.60 -2.85 15.88
CA GLY A 87 4.15 -2.93 15.68
C GLY A 87 3.81 -3.45 14.29
N ASP A 88 2.52 -3.54 14.00
CA ASP A 88 2.05 -4.15 12.76
C ASP A 88 1.82 -3.10 11.69
N LEU A 89 2.04 -3.49 10.43
CA LEU A 89 1.78 -2.65 9.28
C LEU A 89 0.84 -3.36 8.32
N VAL A 90 -0.28 -2.71 8.00
CA VAL A 90 -1.31 -3.25 7.12
C VAL A 90 -1.57 -2.31 5.97
N GLN A 91 -1.38 -2.77 4.74
CA GLN A 91 -1.70 -2.02 3.54
C GLN A 91 -2.68 -2.76 2.63
N LEU A 92 -3.74 -2.07 2.25
CA LEU A 92 -4.82 -2.61 1.42
C LEU A 92 -4.98 -1.76 0.18
N PHE A 93 -4.75 -2.35 -1.00
CA PHE A 93 -4.87 -1.68 -2.28
C PHE A 93 -5.96 -2.31 -3.13
N SER A 94 -6.95 -1.52 -3.51
CA SER A 94 -7.93 -1.84 -4.53
C SER A 94 -7.76 -0.84 -5.67
N SER A 95 -7.21 -1.28 -6.80
CA SER A 95 -6.90 -0.37 -7.91
C SER A 95 -7.18 -0.92 -9.30
N GLY A 96 -7.58 -0.05 -10.24
CA GLY A 96 -7.59 -0.40 -11.66
C GLY A 96 -6.18 -0.56 -12.28
N SER A 97 -5.14 -0.06 -11.61
CA SER A 97 -3.75 -0.02 -12.08
C SER A 97 -2.79 -0.59 -11.02
N ALA A 98 -1.51 -0.75 -11.37
CA ALA A 98 -0.50 -1.34 -10.47
C ALA A 98 -0.17 -0.38 -9.31
N PRO A 99 -0.53 -0.69 -8.06
CA PRO A 99 -0.12 0.10 -6.91
C PRO A 99 1.40 -0.01 -6.69
N GLN A 100 1.99 1.01 -6.10
CA GLN A 100 3.40 1.04 -5.67
C GLN A 100 3.40 1.08 -4.14
N ALA A 101 3.76 -0.02 -3.49
CA ALA A 101 3.91 -0.09 -2.05
C ALA A 101 5.39 -0.26 -1.70
N GLN A 102 5.83 0.49 -0.70
CA GLN A 102 7.15 0.34 -0.08
C GLN A 102 6.94 0.28 1.42
N SER A 103 7.23 -0.87 2.00
CA SER A 103 6.78 -1.20 3.35
C SER A 103 7.95 -1.77 4.10
N GLU A 104 8.25 -1.24 5.27
CA GLU A 104 9.33 -1.72 6.13
C GLU A 104 8.79 -1.89 7.54
N VAL A 105 8.96 -3.10 8.10
CA VAL A 105 8.64 -3.38 9.50
C VAL A 105 9.87 -3.97 10.17
N ALA A 106 10.42 -3.28 11.16
CA ALA A 106 11.61 -3.77 11.86
C ALA A 106 11.25 -4.87 12.87
N ALA A 107 10.15 -4.72 13.62
CA ALA A 107 9.64 -5.72 14.56
C ALA A 107 8.11 -5.73 14.63
N GLY A 108 7.48 -6.77 14.06
CA GLY A 108 6.02 -6.92 13.99
C GLY A 108 5.61 -7.49 12.64
N ASP A 109 4.32 -7.62 12.41
CA ASP A 109 3.81 -8.30 11.22
C ASP A 109 3.53 -7.29 10.09
N LEU A 110 3.88 -7.67 8.85
CA LEU A 110 3.53 -6.92 7.64
C LEU A 110 2.45 -7.67 6.87
N THR A 111 1.31 -7.03 6.66
CA THR A 111 0.22 -7.56 5.83
C THR A 111 -0.07 -6.64 4.67
N GLU A 112 0.11 -7.14 3.44
CA GLU A 112 -0.22 -6.40 2.22
C GLU A 112 -1.25 -7.15 1.38
N MET A 113 -2.34 -6.48 1.01
CA MET A 113 -3.35 -7.02 0.11
C MET A 113 -3.50 -6.14 -1.11
N PHE A 114 -3.36 -6.74 -2.28
CA PHE A 114 -3.47 -6.08 -3.56
C PHE A 114 -4.56 -6.72 -4.40
N SER A 115 -5.61 -5.95 -4.69
CA SER A 115 -6.64 -6.27 -5.68
C SER A 115 -6.48 -5.31 -6.85
N SER A 116 -5.82 -5.74 -7.93
CA SER A 116 -5.49 -4.85 -9.06
C SER A 116 -5.61 -5.48 -10.44
N GLY A 117 -5.90 -4.70 -11.48
CA GLY A 117 -5.76 -5.13 -12.87
C GLY A 117 -4.30 -5.43 -13.30
N SER A 118 -3.31 -4.91 -12.57
CA SER A 118 -1.89 -4.94 -12.94
C SER A 118 -0.98 -5.36 -11.77
N ALA A 119 0.28 -5.67 -12.09
CA ALA A 119 1.27 -6.19 -11.16
C ALA A 119 1.75 -5.15 -10.11
N PRO A 120 1.46 -5.34 -8.82
CA PRO A 120 2.03 -4.51 -7.74
C PRO A 120 3.50 -4.85 -7.45
N ALA A 121 4.20 -3.90 -6.80
CA ALA A 121 5.49 -4.10 -6.14
C ALA A 121 5.27 -4.13 -4.61
N ALA A 122 6.10 -4.90 -3.92
CA ALA A 122 5.88 -5.41 -2.56
C ALA A 122 6.99 -5.04 -1.58
N GLY A 123 6.69 -5.07 -0.27
CA GLY A 123 7.53 -4.61 0.83
C GLY A 123 8.40 -5.67 1.52
N GLU A 124 9.13 -5.23 2.55
CA GLU A 124 10.13 -5.98 3.31
C GLU A 124 9.81 -5.96 4.82
N THR A 125 10.20 -7.02 5.54
CA THR A 125 10.09 -7.08 7.00
C THR A 125 11.36 -7.68 7.59
N ALA A 126 11.95 -7.02 8.59
CA ALA A 126 13.16 -7.50 9.22
C ALA A 126 12.89 -8.60 10.26
N SER A 127 11.82 -8.48 11.05
CA SER A 127 11.42 -9.50 12.03
C SER A 127 9.90 -9.50 12.26
N GLY A 128 9.26 -10.65 12.08
CA GLY A 128 7.82 -10.87 12.13
C GLY A 128 7.31 -11.58 10.88
N ASP A 129 6.01 -11.85 10.85
CA ASP A 129 5.39 -12.57 9.77
C ASP A 129 5.04 -11.62 8.62
N LEU A 130 5.31 -12.07 7.39
CA LEU A 130 4.99 -11.34 6.18
C LEU A 130 3.86 -12.05 5.45
N THR A 131 2.70 -11.40 5.34
CA THR A 131 1.55 -11.92 4.61
C THR A 131 1.22 -11.04 3.43
N GLU A 132 1.28 -11.61 2.22
CA GLU A 132 0.91 -10.92 1.00
C GLU A 132 -0.18 -11.66 0.24
N MET A 133 -1.18 -10.92 -0.21
CA MET A 133 -2.25 -11.45 -1.05
C MET A 133 -2.42 -10.61 -2.31
N PHE A 134 -2.29 -11.26 -3.46
CA PHE A 134 -2.43 -10.66 -4.77
C PHE A 134 -3.62 -11.26 -5.50
N SER A 135 -4.57 -10.42 -5.89
CA SER A 135 -5.67 -10.77 -6.78
C SER A 135 -5.58 -9.88 -8.02
N SER A 136 -5.17 -10.46 -9.17
CA SER A 136 -4.94 -9.66 -10.38
C SER A 136 -5.27 -10.36 -11.70
N GLY A 137 -5.73 -9.59 -12.69
CA GLY A 137 -5.84 -10.07 -14.07
C GLY A 137 -4.47 -10.30 -14.75
N SER A 138 -3.41 -9.66 -14.26
CA SER A 138 -2.05 -9.73 -14.81
C SER A 138 -1.08 -10.38 -13.83
N ALA A 139 0.09 -10.82 -14.32
CA ALA A 139 1.11 -11.49 -13.51
C ALA A 139 1.76 -10.53 -12.49
N PRO A 140 1.59 -10.71 -11.18
CA PRO A 140 2.27 -9.89 -10.18
C PRO A 140 3.79 -10.15 -10.15
N ALA A 141 4.56 -9.08 -9.94
CA ALA A 141 6.01 -9.10 -9.77
C ALA A 141 6.33 -8.64 -8.35
N ALA A 142 6.09 -9.53 -7.38
CA ALA A 142 6.32 -9.25 -5.97
C ALA A 142 7.74 -9.63 -5.57
N THR A 143 8.47 -8.71 -4.95
CA THR A 143 9.70 -8.96 -4.21
C THR A 143 9.37 -8.84 -2.74
N ALA A 144 9.64 -9.88 -1.96
CA ALA A 144 9.33 -9.84 -0.54
C ALA A 144 10.40 -10.56 0.26
N GLU A 145 10.92 -9.88 1.26
CA GLU A 145 11.96 -10.42 2.13
C GLU A 145 11.46 -10.37 3.58
N SER A 146 11.46 -11.53 4.26
CA SER A 146 11.33 -11.59 5.72
C SER A 146 12.67 -12.02 6.32
N GLY A 147 13.19 -11.23 7.26
CA GLY A 147 14.38 -11.58 8.01
C GLY A 147 14.09 -12.75 8.95
N ALA A 148 13.39 -12.52 10.05
CA ALA A 148 13.02 -13.56 11.01
C ALA A 148 11.50 -13.68 11.16
N GLY A 149 10.88 -14.71 10.58
CA GLY A 149 9.44 -14.96 10.63
C GLY A 149 8.95 -15.76 9.41
N ASP A 150 7.66 -16.09 9.39
CA ASP A 150 7.07 -16.85 8.30
C ASP A 150 6.59 -15.91 7.17
N GLY A 151 6.81 -16.32 5.92
CA GLY A 151 6.37 -15.59 4.73
C GLY A 151 5.23 -16.33 4.04
N THR A 152 4.04 -15.74 3.96
CA THR A 152 2.90 -16.31 3.24
C THR A 152 2.52 -15.44 2.06
N HIS A 153 2.51 -16.03 0.86
CA HIS A 153 2.12 -15.33 -0.37
C HIS A 153 1.00 -16.08 -1.09
N LEU A 154 -0.11 -15.40 -1.30
CA LEU A 154 -1.27 -15.92 -2.00
C LEU A 154 -1.46 -15.15 -3.31
N PHE A 155 -1.44 -15.86 -4.43
CA PHE A 155 -1.63 -15.29 -5.75
C PHE A 155 -2.87 -15.88 -6.41
N SER A 156 -3.81 -15.02 -6.79
CA SER A 156 -4.97 -15.35 -7.60
C SER A 156 -4.89 -14.56 -8.90
N SER A 157 -4.48 -15.20 -10.00
CA SER A 157 -4.34 -14.51 -11.30
C SER A 157 -4.62 -15.37 -12.53
N GLY A 158 -5.09 -14.74 -13.60
CA GLY A 158 -5.18 -15.36 -14.92
C GLY A 158 -3.82 -15.54 -15.63
N SER A 159 -2.74 -14.93 -15.10
CA SER A 159 -1.38 -15.01 -15.66
C SER A 159 -0.38 -15.52 -14.62
N ALA A 160 0.68 -16.21 -15.07
CA ALA A 160 1.69 -16.78 -14.18
C ALA A 160 2.49 -15.66 -13.47
N PRO A 161 2.52 -15.61 -12.13
CA PRO A 161 3.26 -14.60 -11.39
C PRO A 161 4.78 -14.80 -11.47
N ALA A 162 5.54 -13.73 -11.27
CA ALA A 162 7.00 -13.76 -11.18
C ALA A 162 7.48 -13.29 -9.78
N PRO A 163 7.21 -14.06 -8.71
CA PRO A 163 7.58 -13.66 -7.36
C PRO A 163 9.04 -13.99 -7.04
N ALA A 164 9.71 -13.07 -6.35
CA ALA A 164 10.98 -13.28 -5.68
C ALA A 164 10.76 -13.09 -4.17
N ALA A 165 10.38 -14.16 -3.47
CA ALA A 165 10.27 -14.15 -2.02
C ALA A 165 11.46 -14.87 -1.35
N ARG A 166 11.96 -14.31 -0.25
CA ARG A 166 13.06 -14.89 0.53
C ARG A 166 12.77 -14.74 2.02
N THR A 167 12.88 -15.83 2.76
CA THR A 167 12.95 -15.80 4.22
C THR A 167 14.38 -16.11 4.62
N CYS A 168 15.00 -15.32 5.50
CA CYS A 168 16.34 -15.64 6.01
C CYS A 168 16.28 -16.61 7.19
N THR A 169 15.20 -16.56 7.98
CA THR A 169 14.83 -17.52 9.04
C THR A 169 13.30 -17.62 9.11
N GLY A 170 12.74 -18.83 8.95
CA GLY A 170 11.28 -19.08 8.94
C GLY A 170 10.81 -19.78 7.65
N ASP A 171 9.53 -20.18 7.60
CA ASP A 171 8.97 -20.91 6.47
C ASP A 171 8.35 -19.96 5.42
N ALA A 172 8.60 -20.25 4.14
CA ALA A 172 8.00 -19.52 3.03
C ALA A 172 6.91 -20.38 2.37
N THR A 173 5.64 -19.99 2.54
CA THR A 173 4.49 -20.62 1.90
C THR A 173 4.02 -19.80 0.71
N ARG A 174 3.81 -20.45 -0.43
CA ARG A 174 3.24 -19.81 -1.63
C ARG A 174 2.09 -20.63 -2.18
N MET A 175 0.99 -19.96 -2.46
CA MET A 175 -0.17 -20.57 -3.10
C MET A 175 -0.54 -19.80 -4.36
N PHE A 176 -0.76 -20.54 -5.44
CA PHE A 176 -1.12 -19.99 -6.74
C PHE A 176 -2.48 -20.56 -7.16
N SER A 177 -3.41 -19.68 -7.50
CA SER A 177 -4.71 -20.03 -8.06
C SER A 177 -4.91 -19.26 -9.38
N SER A 178 -5.29 -19.95 -10.45
CA SER A 178 -5.62 -19.33 -11.72
C SER A 178 -7.03 -19.67 -12.16
N GLY A 179 -7.85 -18.65 -12.45
CA GLY A 179 -9.16 -18.82 -13.08
C GLY A 179 -9.02 -19.14 -14.57
N SER A 180 -9.68 -20.22 -15.02
CA SER A 180 -9.81 -20.58 -16.44
C SER A 180 -10.82 -19.71 -17.18
#